data_AF-A0A7T6XI60-F1
#
_entry.id   AF-A0A7T6XI60-F1
#
_cell.length_a   1.000
_cell.length_b   1.000
_cell.length_c   1.000
_cell.angle_alpha   90.00
_cell.angle_beta   90.00
_cell.angle_gamma   90.00
#
_symmetry.space_group_name_H-M   'P 1'
#
loop_
_entity.id
_entity.type
_entity.pdbx_description
1 polymer ?
#
loop_
_entity_poly.entity_id
_entity_poly.type
_entity_poly.pdbx_seq_one_letter_code
_entity_poly.pdbx_strand_id
1 'polypeptide(L)'
;METEETEGLTALPLASPIKEATPTFSEETEGLSVPLTTSTAIKQMSTSIEESKQLQVLISPSLVIEPMSLSQPNPGCLEEPNQQTDKPNSQPVNVINHQVSPDPVIKEALKVLIDNAISVVEYGNQVLYRCGFAEALIVVEWVVPDGQLLLASQVLLENNWPRLLYHERDWNGNPRVPEYWETHYLMHALDSEDWMRVHLIPLSLVGFTLEDTVEVPSTFAHELHLLTPKPPHYMSSLIHHLLQLPIDHNSRIRVEKDLLGFISTYILKDGPANTTVWTYLNDQDSDKDYQKKVEEGVRFMKTWDWGKIEERYLAMAECAVRDCRYINSLTDVHEERHTP
;
A
#
# COMPACT_ATOMS: atom_id res chain seq x y z
N MET A 1 -61.31 6.90 37.29
CA MET A 1 -60.77 8.28 37.36
C MET A 1 -59.92 8.27 38.61
N GLU A 2 -58.72 7.69 38.47
CA GLU A 2 -57.79 7.43 39.57
C GLU A 2 -56.75 8.52 39.54
N THR A 3 -56.57 9.19 40.69
CA THR A 3 -55.62 10.28 40.89
C THR A 3 -54.39 9.77 41.63
N GLU A 4 -53.26 10.25 41.12
CA GLU A 4 -51.89 10.06 41.56
C GLU A 4 -51.62 10.51 43.00
N GLU A 5 -50.77 9.77 43.72
CA GLU A 5 -49.87 10.32 44.73
C GLU A 5 -48.49 9.68 44.52
N THR A 6 -47.51 10.48 44.11
CA THR A 6 -46.10 10.10 44.03
C THR A 6 -45.38 10.67 45.25
N GLU A 7 -45.05 9.79 46.19
CA GLU A 7 -44.18 10.09 47.32
C GLU A 7 -42.71 10.13 46.89
N GLY A 8 -42.00 11.11 47.47
CA GLY A 8 -40.62 11.43 47.17
C GLY A 8 -39.62 10.38 47.66
N LEU A 9 -38.51 10.26 46.93
CA LEU A 9 -37.32 9.57 47.38
C LEU A 9 -36.21 10.57 47.72
N THR A 10 -35.78 10.39 48.96
CA THR A 10 -34.72 11.04 49.70
C THR A 10 -33.33 10.81 49.09
N ALA A 11 -32.57 11.90 49.02
CA ALA A 11 -31.12 11.89 48.86
C ALA A 11 -30.43 11.36 50.13
N LEU A 12 -29.26 10.70 49.98
CA LEU A 12 -28.12 10.68 50.91
C LEU A 12 -26.90 10.01 50.21
N PRO A 13 -25.66 10.13 50.74
CA PRO A 13 -24.49 10.59 49.98
C PRO A 13 -23.28 9.62 50.08
N LEU A 14 -22.10 10.17 49.76
CA LEU A 14 -20.73 9.74 50.09
C LEU A 14 -19.92 8.99 49.01
N ALA A 15 -19.09 9.80 48.34
CA ALA A 15 -17.64 9.67 48.23
C ALA A 15 -17.02 8.25 48.28
N SER A 16 -16.44 7.84 47.15
CA SER A 16 -15.43 6.79 47.08
C SER A 16 -14.03 7.39 46.94
N PRO A 17 -13.00 6.79 47.56
CA PRO A 17 -11.65 7.35 47.61
C PRO A 17 -10.84 7.02 46.36
N ILE A 18 -10.08 8.02 45.91
CA ILE A 18 -9.00 7.92 44.94
C ILE A 18 -7.87 7.12 45.57
N LYS A 19 -7.48 6.00 44.95
CA LYS A 19 -6.21 5.31 45.23
C LYS A 19 -5.25 5.61 44.09
N GLU A 20 -4.39 6.57 44.35
CA GLU A 20 -3.18 6.85 43.60
C GLU A 20 -2.16 5.73 43.89
N ALA A 21 -1.79 4.97 42.87
CA ALA A 21 -0.73 3.97 42.96
C ALA A 21 0.44 4.47 42.10
N THR A 22 1.45 5.01 42.79
CA THR A 22 2.77 5.34 42.24
C THR A 22 3.54 4.03 42.01
N PRO A 23 4.01 3.71 40.78
CA PRO A 23 4.95 2.62 40.59
C PRO A 23 6.37 3.11 40.81
N THR A 24 6.94 2.76 41.96
CA THR A 24 8.38 2.87 42.23
C THR A 24 9.08 1.72 41.50
N PHE A 25 9.78 2.00 40.40
CA PHE A 25 10.70 1.04 39.80
C PHE A 25 12.05 1.12 40.52
N SER A 26 12.44 0.02 41.15
CA SER A 26 13.75 -0.20 41.74
C SER A 26 14.76 -0.60 40.68
N GLU A 27 15.83 0.17 40.66
CA GLU A 27 17.04 0.07 39.86
C GLU A 27 17.98 -0.98 40.47
N GLU A 28 18.06 -2.18 39.89
CA GLU A 28 19.18 -3.12 40.12
C GLU A 28 19.39 -3.96 38.84
N THR A 29 20.39 -3.61 38.04
CA THR A 29 21.01 -4.55 37.09
C THR A 29 22.49 -4.65 37.43
N GLU A 30 22.78 -5.64 38.27
CA GLU A 30 24.11 -6.16 38.54
C GLU A 30 24.71 -6.77 37.27
N GLY A 31 25.99 -6.50 37.07
CA GLY A 31 26.71 -6.72 35.83
C GLY A 31 26.90 -8.18 35.44
N LEU A 32 26.78 -8.42 34.13
CA LEU A 32 27.41 -9.55 33.46
C LEU A 32 28.39 -9.00 32.42
N SER A 33 29.66 -9.13 32.77
CA SER A 33 30.80 -8.76 31.94
C SER A 33 30.99 -9.83 30.86
N VAL A 34 30.77 -9.48 29.60
CA VAL A 34 31.12 -10.32 28.45
C VAL A 34 32.54 -9.97 28.01
N PRO A 35 33.46 -10.94 27.84
CA PRO A 35 34.84 -10.65 27.47
C PRO A 35 34.94 -10.25 25.99
N LEU A 36 35.62 -9.12 25.74
CA LEU A 36 36.06 -8.70 24.42
C LEU A 36 37.02 -9.74 23.82
N THR A 37 36.60 -10.37 22.73
CA THR A 37 37.50 -11.15 21.88
C THR A 37 38.26 -10.20 20.97
N THR A 38 39.58 -10.28 21.03
CA THR A 38 40.58 -9.50 20.31
C THR A 38 40.41 -9.59 18.79
N SER A 39 40.30 -8.42 18.15
CA SER A 39 40.32 -8.22 16.71
C SER A 39 41.67 -8.66 16.12
N THR A 40 41.63 -9.57 15.13
CA THR A 40 42.79 -10.00 14.37
C THR A 40 43.01 -9.04 13.21
N ALA A 41 44.20 -8.44 13.16
CA ALA A 41 44.66 -7.53 12.12
C ALA A 41 44.60 -8.17 10.73
N ILE A 42 43.80 -7.59 9.83
CA ILE A 42 43.83 -7.91 8.40
C ILE A 42 44.94 -7.10 7.75
N LYS A 43 45.92 -7.84 7.25
CA LYS A 43 47.09 -7.40 6.50
C LYS A 43 46.63 -6.89 5.13
N GLN A 44 46.79 -5.60 4.87
CA GLN A 44 46.69 -5.00 3.53
C GLN A 44 47.75 -5.65 2.62
N MET A 45 47.30 -6.28 1.54
CA MET A 45 48.14 -6.58 0.38
C MET A 45 47.72 -5.69 -0.78
N SER A 46 48.66 -4.85 -1.21
CA SER A 46 48.61 -4.05 -2.41
C SER A 46 49.10 -4.89 -3.59
N THR A 47 48.25 -5.07 -4.59
CA THR A 47 48.56 -5.47 -5.98
C THR A 47 47.31 -5.12 -6.79
N SER A 48 47.33 -4.70 -8.04
CA SER A 48 48.29 -4.15 -8.97
C SER A 48 47.40 -3.67 -10.13
N ILE A 49 47.72 -2.52 -10.70
CA ILE A 49 47.08 -1.98 -11.90
C ILE A 49 47.26 -2.97 -13.05
N GLU A 50 46.16 -3.35 -13.71
CA GLU A 50 46.24 -3.85 -15.08
C GLU A 50 45.02 -3.40 -15.89
N GLU A 51 45.33 -2.67 -16.96
CA GLU A 51 44.43 -2.17 -17.99
C GLU A 51 43.73 -3.32 -18.72
N SER A 52 42.43 -3.21 -19.01
CA SER A 52 41.92 -3.58 -20.34
C SER A 52 40.46 -3.21 -20.60
N LYS A 53 40.31 -2.56 -21.77
CA LYS A 53 39.22 -2.68 -22.76
C LYS A 53 37.89 -2.00 -22.44
N GLN A 54 37.77 -0.83 -23.08
CA GLN A 54 36.53 -0.24 -23.58
C GLN A 54 35.57 -1.30 -24.12
N LEU A 55 34.45 -1.49 -23.44
CA LEU A 55 33.22 -2.01 -24.00
C LEU A 55 32.37 -0.79 -24.37
N GLN A 56 32.16 -0.62 -25.68
CA GLN A 56 31.16 0.30 -26.20
C GLN A 56 29.79 -0.21 -25.75
N VAL A 57 29.23 0.43 -24.72
CA VAL A 57 27.85 0.27 -24.31
C VAL A 57 27.00 0.88 -25.42
N LEU A 58 26.34 0.03 -26.18
CA LEU A 58 25.24 0.42 -27.06
C LEU A 58 24.18 1.08 -26.17
N ILE A 59 24.00 2.39 -26.31
CA ILE A 59 22.91 3.13 -25.69
C ILE A 59 21.63 2.63 -26.36
N SER A 60 20.93 1.73 -25.68
CA SER A 60 19.56 1.36 -26.03
C SER A 60 18.70 2.63 -26.04
N PRO A 61 17.81 2.82 -27.03
CA PRO A 61 16.91 3.96 -27.04
C PRO A 61 16.05 3.91 -25.77
N SER A 62 16.10 4.96 -24.97
CA SER A 62 15.28 5.12 -23.77
C SER A 62 13.82 4.81 -24.11
N LEU A 63 13.34 3.67 -23.59
CA LEU A 63 11.92 3.41 -23.53
C LEU A 63 11.36 4.47 -22.60
N VAL A 64 10.57 5.40 -23.14
CA VAL A 64 9.76 6.31 -22.32
C VAL A 64 8.75 5.42 -21.62
N ILE A 65 9.08 4.99 -20.41
CA ILE A 65 8.12 4.42 -19.48
C ILE A 65 7.13 5.57 -19.25
N GLU A 66 5.93 5.45 -19.83
CA GLU A 66 4.85 6.32 -19.41
C GLU A 66 4.78 6.16 -17.89
N PRO A 67 4.90 7.25 -17.10
CA PRO A 67 4.55 7.18 -15.70
C PRO A 67 3.13 6.60 -15.62
N MET A 68 2.70 6.15 -14.44
CA MET A 68 1.27 5.87 -14.20
C MET A 68 0.51 7.19 -14.36
N SER A 69 0.34 7.61 -15.60
CA SER A 69 -0.31 8.82 -16.02
C SER A 69 -1.76 8.58 -15.69
N LEU A 70 -2.31 9.52 -14.93
CA LEU A 70 -3.74 9.70 -14.79
C LEU A 70 -4.32 9.73 -16.20
N SER A 71 -4.79 8.60 -16.70
CA SER A 71 -5.85 8.61 -17.69
C SER A 71 -7.03 9.23 -16.98
N GLN A 72 -7.13 10.57 -17.04
CA GLN A 72 -8.36 11.26 -16.70
C GLN A 72 -9.46 10.55 -17.50
N PRO A 73 -10.62 10.26 -16.89
CA PRO A 73 -11.74 9.68 -17.61
C PRO A 73 -12.07 10.63 -18.75
N ASN A 74 -11.76 10.22 -19.98
CA ASN A 74 -11.87 11.04 -21.16
C ASN A 74 -13.37 11.32 -21.42
N PRO A 75 -13.88 12.55 -21.25
CA PRO A 75 -15.29 12.83 -21.49
C PRO A 75 -15.46 13.11 -22.99
N GLY A 76 -15.56 12.03 -23.77
CA GLY A 76 -16.16 12.02 -25.10
C GLY A 76 -15.22 12.25 -26.29
N CYS A 77 -15.22 11.31 -27.23
CA CYS A 77 -15.31 11.59 -28.66
C CYS A 77 -15.64 10.29 -29.43
N LEU A 78 -16.93 9.96 -29.49
CA LEU A 78 -17.46 9.02 -30.47
C LEU A 78 -18.08 9.86 -31.59
N GLU A 79 -17.27 10.21 -32.58
CA GLU A 79 -17.80 10.52 -33.91
C GLU A 79 -18.08 9.18 -34.60
N GLU A 80 -19.35 8.76 -34.62
CA GLU A 80 -19.85 7.79 -35.58
C GLU A 80 -20.93 8.40 -36.48
N PRO A 81 -21.01 7.97 -37.75
CA PRO A 81 -21.77 8.64 -38.78
C PRO A 81 -23.26 8.32 -38.74
N ASN A 82 -24.06 9.37 -38.91
CA ASN A 82 -25.49 9.41 -39.21
C ASN A 82 -26.11 8.10 -39.73
N GLN A 83 -26.90 7.42 -38.89
CA GLN A 83 -28.11 6.75 -39.34
C GLN A 83 -29.29 7.15 -38.44
N GLN A 84 -30.24 7.79 -39.11
CA GLN A 84 -31.45 8.37 -38.57
C GLN A 84 -32.50 7.27 -38.37
N THR A 85 -32.80 6.94 -37.11
CA THR A 85 -34.01 6.22 -36.74
C THR A 85 -34.59 6.81 -35.47
N ASP A 86 -35.79 7.37 -35.60
CA ASP A 86 -36.61 7.95 -34.53
C ASP A 86 -36.97 6.90 -33.46
N LYS A 87 -36.55 7.11 -32.20
CA LYS A 87 -37.25 6.70 -30.96
C LYS A 87 -36.50 7.19 -29.68
N PRO A 88 -37.15 7.17 -28.49
CA PRO A 88 -37.48 8.38 -27.72
C PRO A 88 -36.47 8.73 -26.61
N ASN A 89 -36.37 10.04 -26.32
CA ASN A 89 -35.93 10.67 -25.07
C ASN A 89 -35.15 9.79 -24.09
N SER A 90 -33.86 9.56 -24.35
CA SER A 90 -32.90 9.26 -23.30
C SER A 90 -32.67 10.53 -22.49
N GLN A 91 -33.19 10.54 -21.27
CA GLN A 91 -32.75 11.51 -20.27
C GLN A 91 -31.22 11.41 -20.13
N PRO A 92 -30.50 12.54 -20.02
CA PRO A 92 -29.08 12.49 -19.73
C PRO A 92 -28.90 11.77 -18.40
N VAL A 93 -28.27 10.60 -18.44
CA VAL A 93 -27.71 9.98 -17.26
C VAL A 93 -26.75 11.02 -16.67
N ASN A 94 -27.13 11.60 -15.54
CA ASN A 94 -26.26 12.43 -14.74
C ASN A 94 -25.02 11.57 -14.44
N VAL A 95 -23.96 11.79 -15.20
CA VAL A 95 -22.62 11.38 -14.80
C VAL A 95 -22.37 12.20 -13.55
N ILE A 96 -22.60 11.58 -12.39
CA ILE A 96 -22.25 12.17 -11.12
C ILE A 96 -20.73 12.28 -11.18
N ASN A 97 -20.25 13.48 -11.48
CA ASN A 97 -18.86 13.86 -11.25
C ASN A 97 -18.66 13.76 -9.74
N HIS A 98 -18.36 12.56 -9.25
CA HIS A 98 -17.82 12.31 -7.93
C HIS A 98 -16.37 12.82 -7.88
N GLN A 99 -16.16 14.11 -8.19
CA GLN A 99 -15.06 14.86 -7.61
C GLN A 99 -15.46 15.14 -6.16
N VAL A 100 -15.47 14.08 -5.35
CA VAL A 100 -15.33 14.25 -3.91
C VAL A 100 -13.98 14.92 -3.77
N SER A 101 -13.99 16.20 -3.39
CA SER A 101 -12.76 16.93 -3.16
C SER A 101 -11.89 16.09 -2.22
N PRO A 102 -10.61 15.86 -2.54
CA PRO A 102 -9.73 15.08 -1.70
C PRO A 102 -9.80 15.62 -0.27
N ASP A 103 -9.85 14.70 0.71
CA ASP A 103 -10.05 15.09 2.10
C ASP A 103 -8.93 16.06 2.52
N PRO A 104 -9.27 17.28 2.99
CA PRO A 104 -8.28 18.29 3.32
C PRO A 104 -7.26 17.79 4.35
N VAL A 105 -7.64 16.85 5.22
CA VAL A 105 -6.75 16.40 6.30
C VAL A 105 -5.59 15.55 5.78
N ILE A 106 -5.84 14.62 4.85
CA ILE A 106 -4.77 13.80 4.24
C ILE A 106 -3.79 14.69 3.48
N LYS A 107 -4.31 15.69 2.77
CA LYS A 107 -3.50 16.69 2.07
C LYS A 107 -2.57 17.43 3.05
N GLU A 108 -3.10 17.93 4.16
CA GLU A 108 -2.29 18.66 5.14
C GLU A 108 -1.24 17.76 5.81
N ALA A 109 -1.60 16.51 6.16
CA ALA A 109 -0.65 15.55 6.71
C ALA A 109 0.50 15.26 5.75
N LEU A 110 0.21 15.03 4.47
CA LEU A 110 1.23 14.84 3.44
C LEU A 110 2.10 16.09 3.28
N LYS A 111 1.48 17.28 3.23
CA LYS A 111 2.20 18.55 3.11
C LYS A 111 3.21 18.71 4.24
N VAL A 112 2.78 18.44 5.47
CA VAL A 112 3.63 18.54 6.67
C VAL A 112 4.83 17.61 6.58
N LEU A 113 4.68 16.38 6.08
CA LEU A 113 5.82 15.47 5.87
C LEU A 113 6.79 16.02 4.82
N ILE A 114 6.27 16.48 3.68
CA ILE A 114 7.10 17.04 2.58
C ILE A 114 7.84 18.30 3.03
N ASP A 115 7.18 19.22 3.73
CA ASP A 115 7.77 20.46 4.25
C ASP A 115 8.92 20.18 5.23
N ASN A 116 8.91 19.01 5.89
CA ASN A 116 9.98 18.53 6.78
C ASN A 116 11.03 17.68 6.05
N ALA A 117 11.08 17.73 4.72
CA ALA A 117 12.03 17.01 3.86
C ALA A 117 11.99 15.47 4.04
N ILE A 118 10.82 14.93 4.37
CA ILE A 118 10.60 13.49 4.50
C ILE A 118 10.21 12.95 3.13
N SER A 119 10.93 11.92 2.67
CA SER A 119 10.57 11.23 1.44
C SER A 119 9.38 10.32 1.70
N VAL A 120 8.33 10.49 0.91
CA VAL A 120 7.09 9.72 0.99
C VAL A 120 6.86 8.99 -0.32
N VAL A 121 6.68 7.67 -0.24
CA VAL A 121 6.32 6.82 -1.36
C VAL A 121 4.93 6.27 -1.13
N GLU A 122 4.08 6.37 -2.14
CA GLU A 122 2.78 5.72 -2.18
C GLU A 122 2.83 4.21 -2.08
N TYR A 123 1.85 3.63 -1.41
CA TYR A 123 1.70 2.19 -1.33
C TYR A 123 0.24 1.74 -1.21
N GLY A 124 0.02 0.44 -1.42
CA GLY A 124 -1.28 -0.22 -1.28
C GLY A 124 -2.40 0.43 -2.11
N ASN A 125 -3.53 0.69 -1.46
CA ASN A 125 -4.74 1.24 -2.09
C ASN A 125 -4.50 2.54 -2.88
N GLN A 126 -3.53 3.38 -2.46
CA GLN A 126 -3.26 4.63 -3.17
C GLN A 126 -2.62 4.38 -4.56
N VAL A 127 -1.80 3.33 -4.69
CA VAL A 127 -1.26 2.88 -6.00
C VAL A 127 -2.37 2.32 -6.87
N LEU A 128 -3.27 1.52 -6.30
CA LEU A 128 -4.43 0.96 -7.03
C LEU A 128 -5.37 2.07 -7.53
N TYR A 129 -5.61 3.08 -6.70
CA TYR A 129 -6.42 4.24 -7.07
C TYR A 129 -5.86 4.93 -8.31
N ARG A 130 -4.54 5.11 -8.40
CA ARG A 130 -3.89 5.65 -9.61
C ARG A 130 -4.06 4.78 -10.83
N CYS A 131 -4.16 3.46 -10.64
CA CYS A 131 -4.44 2.51 -11.71
C CYS A 131 -5.91 2.50 -12.13
N GLY A 132 -6.78 3.30 -11.50
CA GLY A 132 -8.21 3.38 -11.80
C GLY A 132 -9.09 2.50 -10.90
N PHE A 133 -8.54 1.91 -9.84
CA PHE A 133 -9.33 1.14 -8.88
C PHE A 133 -10.17 2.07 -8.00
N ALA A 134 -11.50 1.93 -8.06
CA ALA A 134 -12.44 2.84 -7.41
C ALA A 134 -12.64 2.51 -5.91
N GLU A 135 -11.59 2.66 -5.10
CA GLU A 135 -11.65 2.48 -3.65
C GLU A 135 -11.57 3.83 -2.92
N ALA A 136 -12.36 3.97 -1.84
CA ALA A 136 -12.30 5.15 -0.98
C ALA A 136 -10.99 5.12 -0.16
N LEU A 137 -10.14 6.14 -0.35
CA LEU A 137 -8.86 6.28 0.34
C LEU A 137 -9.05 6.81 1.77
N ILE A 138 -9.69 6.01 2.61
CA ILE A 138 -9.89 6.30 4.04
C ILE A 138 -8.60 5.99 4.83
N VAL A 139 -7.87 4.97 4.40
CA VAL A 139 -6.54 4.63 4.92
C VAL A 139 -5.53 4.91 3.82
N VAL A 140 -4.51 5.69 4.14
CA VAL A 140 -3.38 5.95 3.24
C VAL A 140 -2.12 5.31 3.77
N GLU A 141 -1.33 4.77 2.85
CA GLU A 141 -0.17 3.97 3.18
C GLU A 141 1.04 4.59 2.52
N TRP A 142 1.93 5.08 3.38
CA TRP A 142 3.09 5.85 2.98
C TRP A 142 4.33 5.12 3.43
N VAL A 143 5.09 4.67 2.44
CA VAL A 143 6.41 4.11 2.65
C VAL A 143 7.38 5.26 2.86
N VAL A 144 8.17 5.17 3.93
CA VAL A 144 9.13 6.18 4.37
C VAL A 144 10.49 5.51 4.57
N PRO A 145 11.62 6.15 4.20
CA PRO A 145 12.94 5.62 4.51
C PRO A 145 13.08 5.27 6.00
N ASP A 146 13.68 4.13 6.31
CA ASP A 146 13.80 3.62 7.68
C ASP A 146 14.40 4.64 8.65
N GLY A 147 15.42 5.37 8.21
CA GLY A 147 16.07 6.43 9.01
C GLY A 147 15.20 7.67 9.25
N GLN A 148 14.11 7.84 8.49
CA GLN A 148 13.14 8.93 8.62
C GLN A 148 11.84 8.50 9.30
N LEU A 149 11.61 7.20 9.52
CA LEU A 149 10.32 6.69 10.00
C LEU A 149 9.90 7.29 11.36
N LEU A 150 10.80 7.33 12.33
CA LEU A 150 10.51 7.93 13.64
C LEU A 150 10.32 9.45 13.56
N LEU A 151 11.08 10.12 12.68
CA LEU A 151 10.92 11.56 12.44
C LEU A 151 9.54 11.85 11.82
N ALA A 152 9.11 11.05 10.84
CA ALA A 152 7.79 11.18 10.22
C ALA A 152 6.66 11.02 11.24
N SER A 153 6.75 10.02 12.11
CA SER A 153 5.78 9.83 13.20
C SER A 153 5.78 11.01 14.18
N GLN A 154 6.96 11.51 14.56
CA GLN A 154 7.08 12.66 15.45
C GLN A 154 6.48 13.93 14.83
N VAL A 155 6.76 14.18 13.55
CA VAL A 155 6.22 15.32 12.81
C VAL A 155 4.69 15.27 12.74
N LEU A 156 4.10 14.10 12.48
CA LEU A 156 2.64 13.95 12.52
C LEU A 156 2.07 14.21 13.92
N LEU A 157 2.73 13.69 14.96
CA LEU A 157 2.32 13.88 16.35
C LEU A 157 2.33 15.37 16.75
N GLU A 158 3.37 16.11 16.38
CA GLU A 158 3.51 17.55 16.64
C GLU A 158 2.44 18.40 15.94
N ASN A 159 1.83 17.86 14.88
CA ASN A 159 0.75 18.50 14.13
C ASN A 159 -0.65 18.00 14.54
N ASN A 160 -0.77 17.43 15.74
CA ASN A 160 -2.02 16.95 16.35
C ASN A 160 -2.65 15.73 15.66
N TRP A 161 -1.86 14.92 14.96
CA TRP A 161 -2.28 13.60 14.48
C TRP A 161 -1.73 12.53 15.42
N PRO A 162 -2.48 12.13 16.46
CA PRO A 162 -1.96 11.26 17.49
C PRO A 162 -1.57 9.90 16.92
N ARG A 163 -0.47 9.36 17.47
CA ARG A 163 -0.07 7.98 17.17
C ARG A 163 -1.08 7.03 17.80
N LEU A 164 -1.63 6.14 16.98
CA LEU A 164 -2.51 5.08 17.44
C LEU A 164 -1.67 3.93 17.97
N LEU A 165 -2.04 3.44 19.15
CA LEU A 165 -1.61 2.12 19.61
C LEU A 165 -2.54 1.10 18.94
N TYR A 166 -1.99 -0.06 18.57
CA TYR A 166 -2.81 -1.17 18.11
C TYR A 166 -3.87 -1.48 19.17
N HIS A 167 -5.08 -1.80 18.72
CA HIS A 167 -6.11 -2.21 19.66
C HIS A 167 -5.67 -3.51 20.33
N GLU A 168 -5.34 -3.43 21.63
CA GLU A 168 -5.06 -4.61 22.44
C GLU A 168 -6.26 -5.55 22.49
N ARG A 169 -7.45 -5.08 22.10
CA ARG A 169 -8.71 -5.82 22.10
C ARG A 169 -9.45 -5.75 20.78
N ASP A 170 -10.12 -6.83 20.41
CA ASP A 170 -11.06 -6.85 19.28
C ASP A 170 -12.35 -6.08 19.59
N TRP A 171 -13.27 -6.01 18.62
CA TRP A 171 -14.58 -5.36 18.77
C TRP A 171 -15.47 -6.01 19.85
N ASN A 172 -15.13 -7.22 20.30
CA ASN A 172 -15.79 -7.92 21.41
C ASN A 172 -15.10 -7.68 22.76
N GLY A 173 -14.03 -6.89 22.81
CA GLY A 173 -13.25 -6.62 24.02
C GLY A 173 -12.28 -7.75 24.42
N ASN A 174 -12.07 -8.76 23.56
CA ASN A 174 -11.11 -9.84 23.79
C ASN A 174 -9.70 -9.42 23.39
N PRO A 175 -8.65 -9.86 24.10
CA PRO A 175 -7.27 -9.63 23.69
C PRO A 175 -7.03 -10.03 22.23
N ARG A 176 -6.57 -9.09 21.40
CA ARG A 176 -6.23 -9.33 19.99
C ARG A 176 -4.71 -9.31 19.86
N VAL A 177 -4.16 -10.34 19.21
CA VAL A 177 -2.77 -10.32 18.78
C VAL A 177 -2.68 -9.33 17.61
N PRO A 178 -1.76 -8.35 17.63
CA PRO A 178 -1.57 -7.46 16.51
C PRO A 178 -1.35 -8.25 15.23
N GLU A 179 -1.99 -7.82 14.15
CA GLU A 179 -1.75 -8.42 12.84
C GLU A 179 -0.31 -8.18 12.38
N TYR A 180 0.20 -9.04 11.50
CA TYR A 180 1.57 -8.95 10.97
C TYR A 180 1.90 -7.51 10.57
N TRP A 181 1.03 -6.87 9.80
CA TRP A 181 1.21 -5.50 9.35
C TRP A 181 1.22 -4.47 10.49
N GLU A 182 0.34 -4.61 11.47
CA GLU A 182 0.22 -3.69 12.62
C GLU A 182 1.50 -3.66 13.48
N THR A 183 2.31 -4.72 13.44
CA THR A 183 3.59 -4.77 14.15
C THR A 183 4.76 -4.11 13.40
N HIS A 184 4.61 -3.84 12.10
CA HIS A 184 5.71 -3.36 11.25
C HIS A 184 5.58 -1.91 10.78
N TYR A 185 4.45 -1.23 11.02
CA TYR A 185 4.25 0.18 10.67
C TYR A 185 3.84 1.05 11.87
N LEU A 186 3.84 2.37 11.68
CA LEU A 186 3.34 3.34 12.64
C LEU A 186 2.00 3.91 12.16
N MET A 187 0.97 3.86 13.00
CA MET A 187 -0.37 4.35 12.66
C MET A 187 -0.64 5.72 13.30
N HIS A 188 -1.24 6.63 12.55
CA HIS A 188 -1.71 7.92 13.03
C HIS A 188 -3.17 8.14 12.65
N ALA A 189 -3.98 8.64 13.58
CA ALA A 189 -5.33 9.11 13.31
C ALA A 189 -5.25 10.49 12.68
N LEU A 190 -5.95 10.66 11.56
CA LEU A 190 -6.05 11.95 10.88
C LEU A 190 -7.28 12.74 11.32
N ASP A 191 -8.38 12.06 11.65
CA ASP A 191 -9.59 12.67 12.15
C ASP A 191 -9.85 12.31 13.62
N SER A 192 -10.84 12.96 14.22
CA SER A 192 -11.24 12.72 15.61
C SER A 192 -12.02 11.42 15.82
N GLU A 193 -12.45 10.77 14.74
CA GLU A 193 -13.24 9.53 14.78
C GLU A 193 -12.38 8.29 14.55
N ASP A 194 -11.05 8.47 14.40
CA ASP A 194 -10.09 7.46 13.99
C ASP A 194 -10.52 6.70 12.72
N TRP A 195 -11.31 7.34 11.87
CA TRP A 195 -11.80 6.77 10.62
C TRP A 195 -10.72 6.91 9.56
N MET A 196 -10.19 8.12 9.37
CA MET A 196 -9.06 8.37 8.49
C MET A 196 -7.72 8.12 9.16
N ARG A 197 -6.85 7.38 8.49
CA ARG A 197 -5.57 6.93 9.06
C ARG A 197 -4.41 7.03 8.08
N VAL A 198 -3.23 7.34 8.59
CA VAL A 198 -1.95 7.16 7.89
C VAL A 198 -1.23 5.95 8.48
N HIS A 199 -0.78 5.06 7.60
CA HIS A 199 0.17 4.00 7.92
C HIS A 199 1.55 4.39 7.38
N LEU A 200 2.51 4.63 8.28
CA LEU A 200 3.90 4.88 7.93
C LEU A 200 4.66 3.55 7.91
N ILE A 201 4.98 3.09 6.71
CA ILE A 201 5.62 1.79 6.45
C ILE A 201 7.13 2.00 6.24
N PRO A 202 8.02 1.26 6.92
CA PRO A 202 9.45 1.34 6.64
C PRO A 202 9.76 0.84 5.23
N LEU A 203 10.64 1.54 4.51
CA LEU A 203 11.08 1.18 3.17
C LEU A 203 11.68 -0.23 3.10
N SER A 204 12.43 -0.65 4.12
CA SER A 204 12.97 -2.01 4.19
C SER A 204 11.90 -3.11 4.18
N LEU A 205 10.66 -2.82 4.60
CA LEU A 205 9.58 -3.80 4.63
C LEU A 205 9.08 -4.14 3.23
N VAL A 206 9.02 -3.17 2.32
CA VAL A 206 8.41 -3.33 1.00
C VAL A 206 9.36 -3.88 -0.06
N GLY A 207 10.63 -4.13 0.26
CA GLY A 207 11.53 -4.86 -0.64
C GLY A 207 11.92 -4.14 -1.93
N PHE A 208 11.79 -2.81 -1.98
CA PHE A 208 12.33 -1.96 -3.05
C PHE A 208 13.02 -0.70 -2.47
N THR A 209 13.73 0.03 -3.32
CA THR A 209 14.50 1.23 -2.95
C THR A 209 13.86 2.52 -3.49
N LEU A 210 14.35 3.69 -3.07
CA LEU A 210 13.83 4.97 -3.61
C LEU A 210 14.12 5.12 -5.10
N GLU A 211 15.21 4.53 -5.61
CA GLU A 211 15.59 4.52 -7.02
C GLU A 211 14.60 3.72 -7.88
N ASP A 212 13.84 2.83 -7.25
CA ASP A 212 12.79 2.01 -7.87
C ASP A 212 11.44 2.73 -7.94
N THR A 213 11.42 4.02 -7.59
CA THR A 213 10.22 4.87 -7.61
C THR A 213 10.31 5.95 -8.69
N VAL A 214 9.19 6.62 -8.95
CA VAL A 214 9.11 7.81 -9.80
C VAL A 214 8.30 8.89 -9.10
N GLU A 215 8.69 10.15 -9.29
CA GLU A 215 7.97 11.29 -8.74
C GLU A 215 6.65 11.52 -9.50
N VAL A 216 5.57 11.75 -8.75
CA VAL A 216 4.23 11.98 -9.27
C VAL A 216 3.50 13.05 -8.46
N PRO A 217 2.57 13.81 -9.07
CA PRO A 217 1.66 14.69 -8.33
C PRO A 217 0.76 13.88 -7.39
N SER A 218 0.51 14.34 -6.17
CA SER A 218 -0.32 13.64 -5.20
C SER A 218 -1.76 13.47 -5.68
N THR A 219 -2.35 12.32 -5.38
CA THR A 219 -3.77 12.03 -5.56
C THR A 219 -4.66 13.01 -4.79
N PHE A 220 -4.15 13.56 -3.68
CA PHE A 220 -4.91 14.47 -2.82
C PHE A 220 -4.69 15.95 -3.12
N ALA A 221 -3.59 16.30 -3.80
CA ALA A 221 -3.22 17.68 -4.10
C ALA A 221 -2.14 17.71 -5.19
N HIS A 222 -2.49 18.13 -6.41
CA HIS A 222 -1.56 18.11 -7.55
C HIS A 222 -0.35 19.04 -7.38
N GLU A 223 -0.42 20.02 -6.48
CA GLU A 223 0.71 20.86 -6.11
C GLU A 223 1.76 20.14 -5.26
N LEU A 224 1.38 19.08 -4.55
CA LEU A 224 2.29 18.25 -3.76
C LEU A 224 2.83 17.13 -4.64
N HIS A 225 4.13 16.89 -4.56
CA HIS A 225 4.79 15.80 -5.27
C HIS A 225 5.27 14.77 -4.27
N LEU A 226 5.08 13.50 -4.59
CA LEU A 226 5.61 12.38 -3.82
C LEU A 226 6.06 11.28 -4.77
N LEU A 227 6.57 10.18 -4.22
CA LEU A 227 7.07 9.06 -5.01
C LEU A 227 5.98 7.99 -5.16
N THR A 228 6.04 7.22 -6.23
CA THR A 228 5.22 6.02 -6.44
C THR A 228 6.11 4.90 -6.98
N PRO A 229 5.95 3.64 -6.56
CA PRO A 229 6.81 2.56 -7.02
C PRO A 229 6.62 2.32 -8.52
N LYS A 230 7.71 1.99 -9.23
CA LYS A 230 7.61 1.51 -10.61
C LYS A 230 6.83 0.19 -10.63
N PRO A 231 5.99 -0.06 -11.67
CA PRO A 231 5.15 -1.24 -11.77
C PRO A 231 5.83 -2.60 -11.44
N PRO A 232 7.01 -2.95 -11.99
CA PRO A 232 7.64 -4.22 -11.69
C PRO A 232 8.05 -4.35 -10.21
N HIS A 233 8.47 -3.25 -9.58
CA HIS A 233 8.89 -3.25 -8.17
C HIS A 233 7.70 -3.31 -7.23
N TYR A 234 6.58 -2.65 -7.56
CA TYR A 234 5.34 -2.79 -6.80
C TYR A 234 4.83 -4.24 -6.85
N MET A 235 4.78 -4.84 -8.04
CA MET A 235 4.35 -6.23 -8.19
C MET A 235 5.28 -7.20 -7.46
N SER A 236 6.59 -7.01 -7.59
CA SER A 236 7.60 -7.82 -6.87
C SER A 236 7.47 -7.68 -5.36
N SER A 237 7.16 -6.49 -4.86
CA SER A 237 6.92 -6.22 -3.44
C SER A 237 5.74 -7.03 -2.90
N LEU A 238 4.62 -7.02 -3.61
CA LEU A 238 3.43 -7.80 -3.23
C LEU A 238 3.72 -9.31 -3.24
N ILE A 239 4.41 -9.81 -4.27
CA ILE A 239 4.81 -11.23 -4.33
C ILE A 239 5.76 -11.55 -3.16
N HIS A 240 6.74 -10.69 -2.88
CA HIS A 240 7.67 -10.87 -1.76
C HIS A 240 6.93 -11.00 -0.43
N HIS A 241 5.93 -10.15 -0.18
CA HIS A 241 5.09 -10.26 1.02
C HIS A 241 4.29 -11.56 1.09
N LEU A 242 3.72 -12.02 -0.03
CA LEU A 242 3.03 -13.32 -0.06
C LEU A 242 3.98 -14.47 0.26
N LEU A 243 5.22 -14.44 -0.23
CA LEU A 243 6.19 -15.50 0.08
C LEU A 243 6.60 -15.55 1.56
N GLN A 244 6.55 -14.42 2.27
CA GLN A 244 6.87 -14.33 3.69
C GLN A 244 5.74 -14.75 4.62
N LEU A 245 4.50 -14.83 4.12
CA LEU A 245 3.30 -15.09 4.92
C LEU A 245 2.80 -16.54 4.71
N PRO A 246 2.52 -17.31 5.79
CA PRO A 246 1.89 -18.63 5.67
C PRO A 246 0.55 -18.56 4.92
N ILE A 247 0.22 -19.58 4.11
CA ILE A 247 -0.99 -19.61 3.26
C ILE A 247 -2.27 -19.27 4.04
N ASP A 248 -2.38 -19.73 5.28
CA ASP A 248 -3.54 -19.56 6.15
C ASP A 248 -3.51 -18.26 6.97
N HIS A 249 -2.52 -17.39 6.76
CA HIS A 249 -2.36 -16.16 7.52
C HIS A 249 -3.29 -15.05 6.99
N ASN A 250 -4.17 -14.54 7.85
CA ASN A 250 -5.17 -13.51 7.49
C ASN A 250 -4.58 -12.27 6.79
N SER A 251 -3.38 -11.85 7.17
CA SER A 251 -2.70 -10.71 6.55
C SER A 251 -2.37 -10.89 5.07
N ARG A 252 -2.46 -12.12 4.52
CA ARG A 252 -2.34 -12.36 3.08
C ARG A 252 -3.49 -11.77 2.30
N ILE A 253 -4.72 -11.84 2.82
CA ILE A 253 -5.95 -11.40 2.11
C ILE A 253 -5.78 -10.00 1.54
N ARG A 254 -5.17 -9.11 2.32
CA ARG A 254 -4.85 -7.74 1.89
C ARG A 254 -3.90 -7.71 0.70
N VAL A 255 -2.76 -8.40 0.78
CA VAL A 255 -1.74 -8.44 -0.29
C VAL A 255 -2.29 -9.11 -1.55
N GLU A 256 -3.10 -10.17 -1.38
CA GLU A 256 -3.79 -10.87 -2.47
C GLU A 256 -4.76 -9.92 -3.18
N LYS A 257 -5.57 -9.17 -2.43
CA LYS A 257 -6.47 -8.14 -2.98
C LYS A 257 -5.69 -7.07 -3.74
N ASP A 258 -4.58 -6.57 -3.18
CA ASP A 258 -3.77 -5.54 -3.82
C ASP A 258 -3.15 -6.05 -5.12
N LEU A 259 -2.62 -7.28 -5.12
CA LEU A 259 -2.02 -7.88 -6.32
C LEU A 259 -3.07 -8.16 -7.39
N LEU A 260 -4.24 -8.68 -7.02
CA LEU A 260 -5.36 -8.89 -7.92
C LEU A 260 -5.86 -7.57 -8.52
N GLY A 261 -6.05 -6.55 -7.69
CA GLY A 261 -6.47 -5.22 -8.12
C GLY A 261 -5.47 -4.59 -9.09
N PHE A 262 -4.17 -4.74 -8.82
CA PHE A 262 -3.11 -4.27 -9.68
C PHE A 262 -3.07 -5.00 -11.03
N ILE A 263 -3.16 -6.33 -11.03
CA ILE A 263 -3.22 -7.12 -12.27
C ILE A 263 -4.44 -6.72 -13.11
N SER A 264 -5.62 -6.68 -12.49
CA SER A 264 -6.88 -6.36 -13.15
C SER A 264 -6.85 -4.95 -13.78
N THR A 265 -6.53 -3.92 -12.99
CA THR A 265 -6.62 -2.53 -13.46
C THR A 265 -5.40 -2.08 -14.26
N TYR A 266 -4.19 -2.42 -13.83
CA TYR A 266 -2.98 -1.90 -14.45
C TYR A 266 -2.48 -2.76 -15.62
N ILE A 267 -2.53 -4.09 -15.49
CA ILE A 267 -1.97 -5.02 -16.50
C ILE A 267 -3.02 -5.39 -17.54
N LEU A 268 -4.18 -5.85 -17.09
CA LEU A 268 -5.27 -6.28 -17.98
C LEU A 268 -6.08 -5.08 -18.50
N LYS A 269 -5.98 -3.91 -17.87
CA LYS A 269 -6.80 -2.73 -18.20
C LYS A 269 -8.29 -3.05 -18.12
N ASP A 270 -8.68 -3.85 -17.14
CA ASP A 270 -10.07 -3.94 -16.75
C ASP A 270 -10.54 -2.52 -16.43
N GLY A 271 -11.73 -2.15 -16.92
CA GLY A 271 -12.34 -0.87 -16.58
C GLY A 271 -12.38 -0.70 -15.06
N PRO A 272 -12.54 0.54 -14.56
CA PRO A 272 -12.58 0.78 -13.12
C PRO A 272 -13.55 -0.22 -12.51
N ALA A 273 -13.06 -1.01 -11.56
CA ALA A 273 -13.89 -1.97 -10.84
C ALA A 273 -14.96 -1.15 -10.13
N ASN A 274 -16.11 -0.97 -10.78
CA ASN A 274 -17.21 -0.24 -10.22
C ASN A 274 -17.60 -1.04 -8.98
N THR A 275 -17.27 -0.50 -7.81
CA THR A 275 -17.57 -1.10 -6.50
C THR A 275 -19.07 -1.24 -6.26
N THR A 276 -19.90 -0.74 -7.18
CA THR A 276 -21.25 -1.24 -7.42
C THR A 276 -21.20 -2.67 -7.98
N VAL A 277 -21.01 -3.60 -7.05
CA VAL A 277 -21.08 -5.08 -7.00
C VAL A 277 -22.05 -5.80 -7.97
N TRP A 278 -22.79 -5.12 -8.84
CA TRP A 278 -23.89 -5.70 -9.63
C TRP A 278 -23.77 -5.61 -11.16
N THR A 279 -22.75 -4.95 -11.72
CA THR A 279 -22.62 -4.82 -13.19
C THR A 279 -21.68 -5.82 -13.87
N TYR A 280 -20.84 -6.54 -13.13
CA TYR A 280 -20.01 -7.65 -13.65
C TYR A 280 -20.83 -8.83 -14.22
N LEU A 281 -22.15 -8.84 -14.04
CA LEU A 281 -23.03 -9.89 -14.56
C LEU A 281 -23.52 -9.64 -15.98
N ASN A 282 -23.26 -8.48 -16.59
CA ASN A 282 -23.90 -8.11 -17.86
C ASN A 282 -22.98 -8.14 -19.09
N ASP A 283 -21.66 -8.07 -18.94
CA ASP A 283 -20.69 -8.27 -20.02
C ASP A 283 -19.74 -9.40 -19.63
N GLN A 284 -20.18 -10.64 -19.83
CA GLN A 284 -19.25 -11.77 -19.82
C GLN A 284 -18.43 -11.68 -21.09
N ASP A 285 -17.22 -11.13 -20.99
CA ASP A 285 -16.17 -11.38 -21.98
C ASP A 285 -16.16 -12.88 -22.30
N SER A 286 -16.11 -13.23 -23.58
CA SER A 286 -15.97 -14.64 -23.93
C SER A 286 -14.63 -15.15 -23.40
N ASP A 287 -14.53 -16.45 -23.07
CA ASP A 287 -13.26 -17.05 -22.62
C ASP A 287 -12.09 -16.75 -23.58
N LYS A 288 -12.39 -16.59 -24.87
CA LYS A 288 -11.40 -16.23 -25.90
C LYS A 288 -10.93 -14.79 -25.78
N ASP A 289 -11.85 -13.86 -25.53
CA ASP A 289 -11.52 -12.44 -25.36
C ASP A 289 -10.73 -12.24 -24.07
N TYR A 290 -11.13 -12.90 -22.99
CA TYR A 290 -10.37 -12.94 -21.74
C TYR A 290 -8.97 -13.51 -21.95
N GLN A 291 -8.83 -14.67 -22.59
CA GLN A 291 -7.50 -15.24 -22.83
C GLN A 291 -6.62 -14.33 -23.69
N LYS A 292 -7.20 -13.70 -24.72
CA LYS A 292 -6.48 -12.72 -25.55
C LYS A 292 -5.97 -11.55 -24.70
N LYS A 293 -6.82 -11.01 -23.81
CA LYS A 293 -6.48 -9.94 -22.88
C LYS A 293 -5.36 -10.35 -21.92
N VAL A 294 -5.41 -11.57 -21.39
CA VAL A 294 -4.33 -12.13 -20.56
C VAL A 294 -3.01 -12.19 -21.33
N GLU A 295 -2.99 -12.69 -22.58
CA GLU A 295 -1.75 -12.72 -23.38
C GLU A 295 -1.21 -11.32 -23.69
N GLU A 296 -2.10 -10.36 -23.95
CA GLU A 296 -1.72 -8.95 -24.15
C GLU A 296 -1.15 -8.35 -22.86
N GLY A 297 -1.78 -8.61 -21.71
CA GLY A 297 -1.30 -8.21 -20.39
C GLY A 297 0.07 -8.79 -20.05
N VAL A 298 0.28 -10.09 -20.30
CA VAL A 298 1.61 -10.73 -20.13
C VAL A 298 2.64 -10.09 -21.04
N ARG A 299 2.29 -9.81 -22.31
CA ARG A 299 3.20 -9.14 -23.24
C ARG A 299 3.56 -7.74 -22.76
N PHE A 300 2.58 -6.96 -22.32
CA PHE A 300 2.77 -5.62 -21.75
C PHE A 300 3.67 -5.66 -20.50
N MET A 301 3.39 -6.57 -19.57
CA MET A 301 4.21 -6.76 -18.37
C MET A 301 5.67 -7.12 -18.71
N LYS A 302 5.88 -7.92 -19.76
CA LYS A 302 7.23 -8.30 -20.23
C LYS A 302 8.01 -7.15 -20.87
N THR A 303 7.37 -6.02 -21.23
CA THR A 303 8.10 -4.84 -21.71
C THR A 303 8.60 -3.94 -20.59
N TRP A 304 8.27 -4.24 -19.32
CA TRP A 304 8.76 -3.46 -18.18
C TRP A 304 10.25 -3.65 -17.97
N ASP A 305 10.91 -2.62 -17.43
CA ASP A 305 12.28 -2.74 -16.93
C ASP A 305 12.26 -3.35 -15.53
N TRP A 306 12.52 -4.65 -15.45
CA TRP A 306 12.60 -5.40 -14.20
C TRP A 306 13.90 -5.13 -13.41
N GLY A 307 14.85 -4.37 -13.97
CA GLY A 307 16.07 -3.97 -13.29
C GLY A 307 16.86 -5.14 -12.71
N LYS A 308 17.06 -5.12 -11.38
CA LYS A 308 17.80 -6.14 -10.62
C LYS A 308 16.89 -7.15 -9.91
N ILE A 309 15.60 -7.18 -10.22
CA ILE A 309 14.66 -8.14 -9.63
C ILE A 309 15.06 -9.55 -10.04
N GLU A 310 15.04 -10.50 -9.09
CA GLU A 310 15.41 -11.88 -9.37
C GLU A 310 14.43 -12.51 -10.37
N GLU A 311 14.95 -13.29 -11.33
CA GLU A 311 14.17 -13.88 -12.42
C GLU A 311 12.97 -14.73 -11.92
N ARG A 312 13.09 -15.33 -10.73
CA ARG A 312 11.98 -16.06 -10.11
C ARG A 312 10.74 -15.20 -9.86
N TYR A 313 10.90 -13.92 -9.51
CA TYR A 313 9.77 -13.02 -9.29
C TYR A 313 9.04 -12.70 -10.59
N LEU A 314 9.77 -12.58 -11.70
CA LEU A 314 9.17 -12.43 -13.03
C LEU A 314 8.36 -13.67 -13.41
N ALA A 315 8.89 -14.86 -13.16
CA ALA A 315 8.15 -16.12 -13.41
C ALA A 315 6.87 -16.20 -12.57
N MET A 316 6.94 -15.86 -11.28
CA MET A 316 5.78 -15.80 -10.38
C MET A 316 4.76 -14.75 -10.84
N ALA A 317 5.23 -13.58 -11.26
CA ALA A 317 4.39 -12.52 -11.79
C ALA A 317 3.65 -12.97 -13.06
N GLU A 318 4.34 -13.62 -14.00
CA GLU A 318 3.71 -14.18 -15.20
C GLU A 318 2.66 -15.24 -14.84
N CYS A 319 2.96 -16.15 -13.91
CA CYS A 319 1.99 -17.13 -13.43
C CYS A 319 0.76 -16.46 -12.82
N ALA A 320 0.94 -15.42 -12.00
CA ALA A 320 -0.15 -14.67 -11.37
C ALA A 320 -1.05 -13.96 -12.38
N VAL A 321 -0.48 -13.36 -13.45
CA VAL A 321 -1.26 -12.73 -14.53
C VAL A 321 -2.02 -13.77 -15.35
N ARG A 322 -1.41 -14.93 -15.61
CA ARG A 322 -2.02 -16.01 -16.40
C ARG A 322 -3.13 -16.75 -15.66
N ASP A 323 -2.94 -16.98 -14.36
CA ASP A 323 -3.90 -17.64 -13.50
C ASP A 323 -3.93 -16.94 -12.13
N CYS A 324 -4.92 -16.08 -11.92
CA CYS A 324 -5.05 -15.34 -10.66
C CYS A 324 -5.23 -16.24 -9.43
N ARG A 325 -5.68 -17.49 -9.61
CA ARG A 325 -5.79 -18.47 -8.50
C ARG A 325 -4.43 -18.89 -7.98
N TYR A 326 -3.38 -18.73 -8.79
CA TYR A 326 -1.99 -18.98 -8.38
C TYR A 326 -1.59 -18.14 -7.17
N ILE A 327 -2.15 -16.92 -7.05
CA ILE A 327 -1.86 -15.98 -5.96
C ILE A 327 -2.17 -16.59 -4.59
N ASN A 328 -3.29 -17.31 -4.49
CA ASN A 328 -3.73 -17.97 -3.24
C ASN A 328 -2.80 -19.11 -2.80
N SER A 329 -1.93 -19.59 -3.72
CA SER A 329 -0.99 -20.68 -3.49
C SER A 329 0.48 -20.25 -3.50
N LEU A 330 0.75 -18.94 -3.63
CA LEU A 330 2.13 -18.42 -3.63
C LEU A 330 2.78 -18.66 -2.26
N THR A 331 3.78 -19.53 -2.22
CA THR A 331 4.66 -19.76 -1.08
C THR A 331 6.11 -19.82 -1.53
N ASP A 332 7.05 -19.58 -0.62
CA ASP A 332 8.44 -19.90 -0.88
C ASP A 332 8.56 -21.42 -1.00
N VAL A 333 8.64 -21.93 -2.23
CA VAL A 333 9.09 -23.29 -2.47
C VAL A 333 10.59 -23.22 -2.29
N HIS A 334 11.08 -23.57 -1.10
CA HIS A 334 12.49 -23.88 -0.96
C HIS A 334 12.81 -24.95 -2.01
N GLU A 335 13.45 -24.56 -3.11
CA GLU A 335 14.26 -25.49 -3.88
C GLU A 335 15.31 -25.98 -2.90
N GLU A 336 15.02 -27.12 -2.25
CA GLU A 336 16.05 -27.95 -1.66
C GLU A 336 17.04 -28.23 -2.79
N ARG A 337 18.06 -27.38 -2.88
CA ARG A 337 19.25 -27.65 -3.68
C ARG A 337 19.79 -28.94 -3.12
N HIS A 338 19.49 -30.04 -3.79
CA HIS A 338 20.21 -31.29 -3.62
C HIS A 338 21.69 -30.98 -3.85
N THR A 339 22.41 -30.78 -2.75
CA THR A 339 23.87 -30.81 -2.74
C THR A 339 24.28 -32.20 -3.25
N PRO A 340 25.11 -32.27 -4.30
CA PRO A 340 25.50 -33.52 -4.94
C PRO A 340 26.35 -34.43 -4.05
#